data_AF-A0AAX6NDF5-F1
#
_entry.id   AF-A0AAX6NDF5-F1
#
_cell.length_a   1.000
_cell.length_b   1.000
_cell.length_c   1.000
_cell.angle_alpha   90.00
_cell.angle_beta   90.00
_cell.angle_gamma   90.00
#
_symmetry.space_group_name_H-M   'P 1'
#
loop_
_entity.id
_entity.type
_entity.pdbx_description
1 polymer ?
#
loop_
_entity_poly.entity_id
_entity_poly.type
_entity_poly.pdbx_seq_one_letter_code
_entity_poly.pdbx_strand_id
1 'polypeptide(L)'
;MVFLLVVALLILVLFINLNKRMGKIIETLPEDLNNEDLIELPNERAYYDETNKAIIDLKKKIDKAGIDNKDIVEIRSLKKLISRGYTDWEGVQEELSQMIEERTAFVSQGNFYPREYAFDINRMRTEIEKAREFQLNNPLKSLEEIKAFIKEQNDKVSFYKEIKGKVEIMLIKLEKYEKGLKTKKETIPYFNKKQELFIHLQNGDLKAANKILKELKGRVKNIS
;
A
#
# COMPACT_ATOMS: atom_id res chain seq x y z
N MET A 1 6.36 3.90 42.19
CA MET A 1 6.92 2.75 41.44
C MET A 1 6.51 1.39 42.02
N VAL A 2 6.53 1.20 43.35
CA VAL A 2 6.13 -0.09 43.98
C VAL A 2 4.66 -0.47 43.72
N PHE A 3 3.75 0.51 43.71
CA PHE A 3 2.31 0.25 43.46
C PHE A 3 2.01 -0.26 42.04
N LEU A 4 2.69 0.26 41.01
CA LEU A 4 2.55 -0.18 39.62
C LEU A 4 3.11 -1.60 39.41
N LEU A 5 4.18 -1.95 40.12
CA LEU A 5 4.75 -3.31 40.11
C LEU A 5 3.81 -4.33 40.76
N VAL A 6 3.12 -3.97 41.84
CA VAL A 6 2.14 -4.85 42.51
C VAL A 6 0.91 -5.08 41.62
N VAL A 7 0.43 -4.06 40.92
CA VAL A 7 -0.69 -4.19 39.97
C VAL A 7 -0.31 -5.04 38.76
N ALA A 8 0.90 -4.86 38.22
CA ALA A 8 1.40 -5.70 37.12
C ALA A 8 1.54 -7.18 37.54
N LEU A 9 1.98 -7.44 38.77
CA LEU A 9 2.09 -8.80 39.30
C LEU A 9 0.72 -9.47 39.49
N LEU A 10 -0.28 -8.72 39.97
CA LEU A 10 -1.65 -9.22 40.14
C LEU A 10 -2.31 -9.54 38.79
N ILE A 11 -2.08 -8.71 37.77
CA ILE A 11 -2.57 -8.98 36.40
C ILE A 11 -1.90 -10.22 35.81
N LEU A 12 -0.59 -10.40 36.04
CA LEU A 12 0.15 -11.57 35.57
C LEU A 12 -0.35 -12.86 36.25
N VAL A 13 -0.60 -12.83 37.56
CA VAL A 13 -1.13 -13.98 38.31
C VAL A 13 -2.58 -14.30 37.91
N LEU A 14 -3.40 -13.29 37.61
CA LEU A 14 -4.74 -13.48 37.05
C LEU A 14 -4.68 -14.10 35.65
N PHE A 15 -3.78 -13.65 34.77
CA PHE A 15 -3.58 -14.22 33.44
C PHE A 15 -3.11 -15.68 33.49
N ILE A 16 -2.17 -15.99 34.39
CA ILE A 16 -1.67 -17.36 34.58
C ILE A 16 -2.75 -18.28 35.15
N ASN A 17 -3.59 -17.79 36.08
CA ASN A 17 -4.69 -18.59 36.64
C ASN A 17 -5.88 -18.73 35.67
N LEU A 18 -6.15 -17.74 34.83
CA LEU A 18 -7.14 -17.84 33.74
C LEU A 18 -6.66 -18.83 32.67
N ASN A 19 -5.38 -18.81 32.29
CA ASN A 19 -4.78 -19.79 31.36
C ASN A 19 -4.71 -21.21 31.96
N LYS A 20 -4.53 -21.37 33.28
CA LYS A 20 -4.53 -22.69 33.93
C LYS A 20 -5.92 -23.34 34.05
N ARG A 21 -7.01 -22.56 34.00
CA ARG A 21 -8.39 -23.07 34.17
C ARG A 21 -9.21 -23.17 32.89
N MET A 22 -8.70 -22.70 31.76
CA MET A 22 -9.31 -22.97 30.45
C MET A 22 -8.83 -24.31 29.91
N GLY A 23 -9.59 -25.37 30.22
CA GLY A 23 -9.69 -26.59 29.41
C GLY A 23 -8.40 -27.32 29.05
N LYS A 24 -7.72 -27.93 30.03
CA LYS A 24 -6.83 -29.06 29.72
C LYS A 24 -7.69 -30.29 29.37
N ILE A 25 -7.87 -30.55 28.08
CA ILE A 25 -8.17 -31.90 27.60
C ILE A 25 -6.81 -32.59 27.48
N ILE A 26 -6.43 -33.35 28.50
CA ILE A 26 -5.32 -34.30 28.41
C ILE A 26 -5.93 -35.58 27.85
N GLU A 27 -6.02 -35.66 26.53
CA GLU A 27 -6.00 -36.96 25.86
C GLU A 27 -4.58 -37.16 25.33
N THR A 28 -4.00 -38.28 25.74
CA THR A 28 -2.64 -38.71 25.51
C THR A 28 -2.30 -38.67 24.01
N LEU A 29 -1.57 -37.63 23.59
CA LEU A 29 -0.92 -37.57 22.28
C LEU A 29 0.38 -38.39 22.32
N PRO A 30 0.72 -39.11 21.23
CA PRO A 30 1.97 -39.86 21.13
C PRO A 30 3.19 -38.92 21.17
N GLU A 31 4.31 -39.42 21.71
CA GLU A 31 5.53 -38.68 22.14
C GLU A 31 6.30 -37.90 21.04
N ASP A 32 5.79 -37.82 19.81
CA ASP A 32 6.50 -37.26 18.64
C ASP A 32 6.08 -35.83 18.24
N LEU A 33 5.23 -35.14 19.01
CA LEU A 33 4.82 -33.76 18.73
C LEU A 33 5.30 -32.80 19.83
N ASN A 34 6.19 -31.86 19.45
CA ASN A 34 6.64 -30.80 20.35
C ASN A 34 5.54 -29.75 20.54
N ASN A 35 5.51 -29.07 21.69
CA ASN A 35 4.51 -28.04 22.00
C ASN A 35 4.48 -26.86 21.00
N GLU A 36 5.52 -26.70 20.17
CA GLU A 36 5.60 -25.70 19.08
C GLU A 36 4.80 -26.09 17.81
N ASP A 37 4.34 -27.35 17.71
CA ASP A 37 3.52 -27.84 16.59
C ASP A 37 2.01 -27.74 16.85
N LEU A 38 1.61 -27.27 18.04
CA LEU A 38 0.20 -27.04 18.40
C LEU A 38 -0.25 -25.67 17.87
N ILE A 39 -1.16 -25.68 16.90
CA ILE A 39 -1.79 -24.46 16.40
C ILE A 39 -2.87 -24.02 17.40
N GLU A 40 -2.64 -22.92 18.12
CA GLU A 40 -3.67 -22.27 18.92
C GLU A 40 -4.75 -21.67 18.00
N LEU A 41 -6.01 -22.05 18.24
CA LEU A 41 -7.15 -21.63 17.42
C LEU A 41 -7.70 -20.27 17.87
N PRO A 42 -7.94 -19.33 16.95
CA PRO A 42 -8.68 -18.12 17.26
C PRO A 42 -10.16 -18.42 17.54
N ASN A 43 -10.77 -17.55 18.35
CA ASN A 43 -12.18 -17.58 18.79
C ASN A 43 -13.18 -17.75 17.61
N GLU A 44 -14.16 -18.65 17.77
CA GLU A 44 -15.16 -19.08 16.76
C GLU A 44 -16.09 -17.98 16.19
N ARG A 45 -15.92 -16.70 16.58
CA ARG A 45 -16.66 -15.57 15.99
C ARG A 45 -16.05 -15.03 14.68
N ALA A 46 -14.89 -15.52 14.25
CA ALA A 46 -14.18 -15.06 13.04
C ALA A 46 -14.54 -15.86 11.76
N TYR A 47 -15.82 -15.94 11.40
CA TYR A 47 -16.27 -16.70 10.22
C TYR A 47 -15.97 -16.03 8.86
N TYR A 48 -15.06 -15.05 8.75
CA TYR A 48 -15.03 -14.14 7.60
C TYR A 48 -13.66 -13.84 6.98
N ASP A 49 -12.69 -14.74 7.08
CA ASP A 49 -11.46 -14.61 6.29
C ASP A 49 -10.96 -15.94 5.72
N GLU A 50 -10.31 -15.86 4.56
CA GLU A 50 -9.88 -16.99 3.74
C GLU A 50 -8.89 -17.89 4.49
N THR A 51 -8.11 -17.31 5.41
CA THR A 51 -7.13 -18.01 6.23
C THR A 51 -7.79 -18.86 7.30
N ASN A 52 -8.70 -18.30 8.09
CA ASN A 52 -9.44 -19.04 9.11
C ASN A 52 -10.32 -20.11 8.47
N LYS A 53 -10.92 -19.82 7.32
CA LYS A 53 -11.69 -20.82 6.56
C LYS A 53 -10.83 -22.03 6.19
N ALA A 54 -9.64 -21.80 5.63
CA ALA A 54 -8.74 -22.89 5.25
C ALA A 54 -8.28 -23.74 6.45
N ILE A 55 -7.99 -23.10 7.59
CA ILE A 55 -7.62 -23.77 8.83
C ILE A 55 -8.80 -24.61 9.37
N ILE A 56 -10.00 -24.03 9.43
CA ILE A 56 -11.20 -24.70 9.94
C ILE A 56 -11.59 -25.87 9.04
N ASP A 57 -11.55 -25.71 7.72
CA ASP A 57 -11.91 -26.77 6.78
C ASP A 57 -10.94 -27.95 6.90
N LEU A 58 -9.64 -27.68 7.04
CA LEU A 58 -8.62 -28.72 7.28
C LEU A 58 -8.84 -29.42 8.64
N LYS A 59 -9.11 -28.65 9.70
CA LYS A 59 -9.40 -29.21 11.02
C LYS A 59 -10.64 -30.10 11.00
N LYS A 60 -11.74 -29.64 10.40
CA LYS A 60 -12.99 -30.43 10.26
C LYS A 60 -12.77 -31.73 9.48
N LYS A 61 -11.86 -31.73 8.50
CA LYS A 61 -11.50 -32.94 7.75
C LYS A 61 -10.75 -33.93 8.64
N ILE A 62 -9.76 -33.45 9.38
CA ILE A 62 -8.96 -34.26 10.31
C ILE A 62 -9.82 -34.83 11.44
N ASP A 63 -10.64 -33.99 12.09
CA ASP A 63 -11.50 -34.39 13.22
C ASP A 63 -12.51 -35.49 12.81
N LYS A 64 -12.88 -35.57 11.52
CA LYS A 64 -13.81 -36.58 11.00
C LYS A 64 -13.15 -37.91 10.60
N ALA A 65 -11.90 -37.86 10.13
CA ALA A 65 -11.22 -39.02 9.53
C ALA A 65 -10.13 -39.63 10.43
N GLY A 66 -9.71 -38.91 11.48
CA GLY A 66 -8.47 -39.20 12.20
C GLY A 66 -7.26 -38.65 11.45
N ILE A 67 -6.13 -38.43 12.14
CA ILE A 67 -4.89 -37.94 11.53
C ILE A 67 -4.21 -39.07 10.74
N ASP A 68 -3.99 -38.86 9.45
CA ASP A 68 -3.11 -39.68 8.63
C ASP A 68 -1.87 -38.92 8.11
N ASN A 69 -0.96 -39.64 7.42
CA ASN A 69 0.24 -39.04 6.83
C ASN A 69 -0.06 -37.98 5.75
N LYS A 70 -1.21 -38.06 5.07
CA LYS A 70 -1.62 -37.08 4.06
C LYS A 70 -2.08 -35.79 4.72
N ASP A 71 -2.79 -35.88 5.85
CA ASP A 71 -3.22 -34.71 6.62
C ASP A 71 -2.01 -33.92 7.14
N ILE A 72 -0.95 -34.60 7.59
CA ILE A 72 0.31 -33.94 7.99
C ILE A 72 0.93 -33.18 6.81
N VAL A 73 0.88 -33.73 5.60
CA VAL A 73 1.36 -33.06 4.38
C VAL A 73 0.50 -31.84 4.06
N GLU A 74 -0.83 -31.94 4.21
CA GLU A 74 -1.75 -30.82 4.00
C GLU A 74 -1.56 -29.70 5.02
N ILE A 75 -1.36 -30.02 6.31
CA ILE A 75 -1.01 -29.04 7.36
C ILE A 75 0.27 -28.30 7.00
N ARG A 76 1.34 -29.04 6.62
CA ARG A 76 2.61 -28.40 6.21
C ARG A 76 2.44 -27.53 4.97
N SER A 77 1.62 -27.95 4.01
CA SER A 77 1.31 -27.18 2.81
C SER A 77 0.59 -25.87 3.17
N LEU A 78 -0.44 -25.94 4.02
CA LEU A 78 -1.17 -24.77 4.49
C LEU A 78 -0.26 -23.82 5.28
N LYS A 79 0.59 -24.32 6.18
CA LYS A 79 1.58 -23.51 6.91
C LYS A 79 2.54 -22.79 5.96
N LYS A 80 2.99 -23.46 4.89
CA LYS A 80 3.82 -22.84 3.84
C LYS A 80 3.06 -21.75 3.07
N LEU A 81 1.80 -21.98 2.73
CA LEU A 81 0.97 -21.00 2.04
C LEU A 81 0.72 -19.76 2.91
N ILE A 82 0.40 -19.94 4.19
CA ILE A 82 0.22 -18.86 5.15
C ILE A 82 1.52 -18.06 5.33
N SER A 83 2.66 -18.76 5.50
CA SER A 83 3.97 -18.10 5.59
C SER A 83 4.31 -17.31 4.32
N ARG A 84 3.99 -17.84 3.14
CA ARG A 84 4.18 -17.13 1.88
C ARG A 84 3.28 -15.90 1.78
N GLY A 85 2.00 -16.03 2.13
CA GLY A 85 1.07 -14.92 2.16
C GLY A 85 1.54 -13.80 3.08
N TYR A 86 2.08 -14.15 4.26
CA TYR A 86 2.68 -13.19 5.19
C TYR A 86 3.83 -12.40 4.55
N THR A 87 4.75 -13.08 3.85
CA THR A 87 5.86 -12.43 3.13
C THR A 87 5.38 -11.62 1.92
N ASP A 88 4.37 -12.09 1.19
CA ASP A 88 3.84 -11.35 0.05
C ASP A 88 3.18 -10.02 0.50
N TRP A 89 2.45 -10.02 1.62
CA TRP A 89 1.89 -8.81 2.23
C TRP A 89 2.96 -7.88 2.84
N GLU A 90 4.06 -8.44 3.36
CA GLU A 90 5.23 -7.66 3.78
C GLU A 90 5.85 -6.92 2.58
N GLY A 91 6.07 -7.62 1.47
CA GLY A 91 6.61 -7.03 0.25
C GLY A 91 5.74 -5.90 -0.31
N VAL A 92 4.41 -6.04 -0.22
CA VAL A 92 3.47 -4.95 -0.59
C VAL A 92 3.65 -3.72 0.29
N GLN A 93 3.84 -3.89 1.60
CA GLN A 93 4.07 -2.77 2.52
C GLN A 93 5.39 -2.06 2.23
N GLU A 94 6.45 -2.83 1.95
CA GLU A 94 7.75 -2.29 1.56
C GLU A 94 7.66 -1.49 0.25
N GLU A 95 7.01 -2.05 -0.78
CA GLU A 95 6.82 -1.39 -2.07
C GLU A 95 6.05 -0.06 -1.91
N LEU A 96 4.93 -0.07 -1.18
CA LEU A 96 4.16 1.14 -0.90
C LEU A 96 4.97 2.18 -0.09
N SER A 97 5.81 1.73 0.84
CA SER A 97 6.66 2.61 1.64
C SER A 97 7.71 3.31 0.77
N GLN A 98 8.38 2.56 -0.11
CA GLN A 98 9.33 3.11 -1.08
C GLN A 98 8.65 4.09 -2.04
N MET A 99 7.45 3.77 -2.52
CA MET A 99 6.66 4.66 -3.36
C MET A 99 6.32 5.97 -2.64
N ILE A 100 5.94 5.91 -1.35
CA ILE A 100 5.65 7.11 -0.54
C ILE A 100 6.91 7.96 -0.40
N GLU A 101 8.05 7.36 -0.09
CA GLU A 101 9.32 8.07 0.06
C GLU A 101 9.72 8.77 -1.26
N GLU A 102 9.73 8.03 -2.36
CA GLU A 102 10.07 8.57 -3.69
C GLU A 102 9.16 9.75 -4.05
N ARG A 103 7.85 9.59 -3.84
CA ARG A 103 6.87 10.63 -4.20
C ARG A 103 6.94 11.83 -3.27
N THR A 104 7.24 11.63 -1.99
CA THR A 104 7.43 12.72 -1.04
C THR A 104 8.69 13.53 -1.37
N ALA A 105 9.80 12.84 -1.67
CA ALA A 105 11.04 13.47 -2.13
C ALA A 105 10.83 14.22 -3.45
N PHE A 106 10.08 13.62 -4.37
CA PHE A 106 9.75 14.26 -5.63
C PHE A 106 8.92 15.54 -5.41
N VAL A 107 7.93 15.52 -4.50
CA VAL A 107 7.10 16.69 -4.13
C VAL A 107 7.93 17.80 -3.49
N SER A 108 8.87 17.48 -2.60
CA SER A 108 9.68 18.47 -1.90
C SER A 108 10.71 19.17 -2.79
N GLN A 109 11.09 18.55 -3.92
CA GLN A 109 12.12 19.05 -4.84
C GLN A 109 11.60 19.93 -5.99
N GLY A 110 10.29 20.21 -6.12
CA GLY A 110 9.80 20.98 -7.28
C GLY A 110 8.48 21.72 -7.09
N ASN A 111 8.38 22.92 -7.70
CA ASN A 111 7.23 23.84 -7.59
C ASN A 111 5.97 23.45 -8.39
N PHE A 112 5.98 22.29 -9.05
CA PHE A 112 4.84 21.80 -9.82
C PHE A 112 4.44 20.45 -9.28
N TYR A 113 3.39 20.42 -8.43
CA TYR A 113 2.71 19.19 -8.06
C TYR A 113 1.20 19.39 -7.94
N PRO A 114 0.40 18.43 -8.46
CA PRO A 114 -1.02 18.38 -8.23
C PRO A 114 -1.32 18.26 -6.74
N ARG A 115 -2.25 19.06 -6.21
CA ARG A 115 -2.75 18.89 -4.82
C ARG A 115 -3.23 17.46 -4.54
N GLU A 116 -3.67 16.75 -5.57
CA GLU A 116 -4.11 15.35 -5.52
C GLU A 116 -3.03 14.38 -5.02
N TYR A 117 -1.73 14.69 -5.15
CA TYR A 117 -0.67 13.79 -4.69
C TYR A 117 -0.62 13.61 -3.18
N ALA A 118 -0.98 14.63 -2.41
CA ALA A 118 -1.09 14.50 -0.96
C ALA A 118 -2.21 13.51 -0.58
N PHE A 119 -3.30 13.51 -1.33
CA PHE A 119 -4.38 12.52 -1.16
C PHE A 119 -3.92 11.12 -1.57
N ASP A 120 -3.19 10.97 -2.68
CA ASP A 120 -2.65 9.68 -3.11
C ASP A 120 -1.67 9.11 -2.07
N ILE A 121 -0.79 9.94 -1.50
CA ILE A 121 0.13 9.53 -0.41
C ILE A 121 -0.64 9.05 0.82
N ASN A 122 -1.67 9.78 1.23
CA ASN A 122 -2.51 9.35 2.36
C ASN A 122 -3.28 8.07 2.06
N ARG A 123 -3.74 7.88 0.81
CA ARG A 123 -4.36 6.64 0.37
C ARG A 123 -3.37 5.48 0.43
N MET A 124 -2.14 5.65 -0.06
CA MET A 124 -1.08 4.62 0.06
C MET A 124 -0.78 4.26 1.52
N ARG A 125 -0.72 5.24 2.43
CA ARG A 125 -0.57 4.98 3.87
C ARG A 125 -1.73 4.15 4.44
N THR A 126 -2.96 4.45 4.02
CA THR A 126 -4.15 3.70 4.41
C THR A 126 -4.07 2.25 3.92
N GLU A 127 -3.60 2.05 2.67
CA GLU A 127 -3.41 0.71 2.12
C GLU A 127 -2.27 -0.07 2.82
N ILE A 128 -1.23 0.59 3.33
CA ILE A 128 -0.21 -0.05 4.18
C ILE A 128 -0.84 -0.59 5.46
N GLU A 129 -1.67 0.20 6.15
CA GLU A 129 -2.31 -0.28 7.39
C GLU A 129 -3.27 -1.46 7.12
N LYS A 130 -4.01 -1.43 6.00
CA LYS A 130 -4.83 -2.58 5.57
C LYS A 130 -3.97 -3.80 5.24
N ALA A 131 -2.85 -3.60 4.55
CA ALA A 131 -1.92 -4.69 4.23
C ALA A 131 -1.34 -5.32 5.50
N ARG A 132 -1.05 -4.54 6.54
CA ARG A 132 -0.66 -5.05 7.88
C ARG A 132 -1.78 -5.86 8.52
N GLU A 133 -3.01 -5.36 8.46
CA GLU A 133 -4.17 -6.09 9.00
C GLU A 133 -4.36 -7.44 8.30
N PHE A 134 -4.26 -7.48 6.97
CA PHE A 134 -4.33 -8.73 6.21
C PHE A 134 -3.13 -9.62 6.47
N GLN A 135 -1.91 -9.09 6.57
CA GLN A 135 -0.73 -9.87 6.92
C GLN A 135 -0.92 -10.63 8.24
N LEU A 136 -1.47 -9.97 9.27
CA LEU A 136 -1.63 -10.54 10.61
C LEU A 136 -2.85 -11.47 10.71
N ASN A 137 -3.98 -11.08 10.12
CA ASN A 137 -5.26 -11.74 10.36
C ASN A 137 -5.74 -12.58 9.18
N ASN A 138 -5.29 -12.31 7.96
CA ASN A 138 -5.73 -13.00 6.75
C ASN A 138 -4.65 -13.06 5.65
N PRO A 139 -3.51 -13.72 5.90
CA PRO A 139 -2.40 -13.79 4.95
C PRO A 139 -2.76 -14.45 3.62
N LEU A 140 -3.82 -15.27 3.56
CA LEU A 140 -4.30 -15.88 2.32
C LEU A 140 -5.24 -14.97 1.50
N LYS A 141 -5.47 -13.72 1.94
CA LYS A 141 -6.26 -12.76 1.17
C LYS A 141 -5.63 -12.52 -0.21
N SER A 142 -6.47 -12.38 -1.24
CA SER A 142 -6.02 -12.04 -2.59
C SER A 142 -5.29 -10.69 -2.62
N LEU A 143 -4.17 -10.67 -3.35
CA LEU A 143 -3.34 -9.47 -3.59
C LEU A 143 -3.78 -8.69 -4.84
N GLU A 144 -4.81 -9.14 -5.56
CA GLU A 144 -5.18 -8.56 -6.87
C GLU A 144 -5.55 -7.08 -6.77
N GLU A 145 -6.39 -6.71 -5.79
CA GLU A 145 -6.84 -5.34 -5.61
C GLU A 145 -5.68 -4.40 -5.30
N ILE A 146 -4.79 -4.81 -4.38
CA ILE A 146 -3.65 -3.98 -3.99
C ILE A 146 -2.62 -3.85 -5.12
N LYS A 147 -2.38 -4.92 -5.89
CA LYS A 147 -1.51 -4.88 -7.08
C LYS A 147 -2.08 -3.98 -8.16
N ALA A 148 -3.40 -4.00 -8.38
CA ALA A 148 -4.06 -3.10 -9.31
C ALA A 148 -3.91 -1.64 -8.88
N PHE A 149 -4.09 -1.36 -7.58
CA PHE A 149 -3.88 -0.04 -7.01
C PHE A 149 -2.43 0.44 -7.19
N ILE A 150 -1.43 -0.38 -6.83
CA ILE A 150 -0.01 -0.06 -7.01
C ILE A 150 0.29 0.29 -8.47
N LYS A 151 -0.20 -0.52 -9.41
CA LYS A 151 -0.02 -0.29 -10.85
C LYS A 151 -0.64 1.04 -11.29
N GLU A 152 -1.90 1.30 -10.94
CA GLU A 152 -2.60 2.57 -11.26
C GLU A 152 -1.78 3.78 -10.77
N GLN A 153 -1.27 3.67 -9.54
CA GLN A 153 -0.49 4.71 -8.91
C GLN A 153 0.84 4.95 -9.63
N ASN A 154 1.54 3.90 -10.07
CA ASN A 154 2.78 4.01 -10.82
C ASN A 154 2.56 4.58 -12.22
N ASP A 155 1.50 4.16 -12.91
CA ASP A 155 1.10 4.71 -14.21
C ASP A 155 0.81 6.22 -14.12
N LYS A 156 0.12 6.66 -13.04
CA LYS A 156 -0.14 8.08 -12.77
C LYS A 156 1.15 8.89 -12.60
N VAL A 157 2.11 8.38 -11.82
CA VAL A 157 3.43 9.04 -11.62
C VAL A 157 4.23 9.10 -12.92
N SER A 158 4.26 8.01 -13.67
CA SER A 158 4.99 7.95 -14.94
C SER A 158 4.46 8.98 -15.92
N PHE A 159 3.14 9.05 -16.07
CA PHE A 159 2.49 10.04 -16.92
C PHE A 159 2.75 11.48 -16.46
N TYR A 160 2.77 11.72 -15.14
CA TYR A 160 3.12 13.01 -14.58
C TYR A 160 4.56 13.42 -14.93
N LYS A 161 5.54 12.53 -14.69
CA LYS A 161 6.96 12.76 -15.01
C LYS A 161 7.15 13.07 -16.50
N GLU A 162 6.45 12.36 -17.38
CA GLU A 162 6.48 12.61 -18.82
C GLU A 162 5.98 14.02 -19.18
N ILE A 163 4.82 14.44 -18.64
CA ILE A 163 4.26 15.76 -18.91
C ILE A 163 5.15 16.86 -18.33
N LYS A 164 5.64 16.69 -17.09
CA LYS A 164 6.57 17.63 -16.45
C LYS A 164 7.81 17.85 -17.31
N GLY A 165 8.47 16.79 -17.80
CA GLY A 165 9.65 16.93 -18.66
C GLY A 165 9.34 17.68 -19.97
N LYS A 166 8.18 17.41 -20.60
CA LYS A 166 7.74 18.16 -21.79
C LYS A 166 7.51 19.65 -21.50
N VAL A 167 6.95 19.96 -20.33
CA VAL A 167 6.70 21.34 -19.89
C VAL A 167 8.02 22.05 -19.60
N GLU A 168 8.93 21.45 -18.85
CA GLU A 168 10.23 22.06 -18.51
C GLU A 168 11.02 22.46 -19.76
N ILE A 169 11.08 21.56 -20.76
CA ILE A 169 11.70 21.87 -22.06
C ILE A 169 10.98 23.03 -22.77
N MET A 170 9.64 23.06 -22.68
CA MET A 170 8.86 24.14 -23.29
C MET A 170 9.07 25.48 -22.59
N LEU A 171 9.16 25.48 -21.25
CA LEU A 171 9.34 26.71 -20.46
C LEU A 171 10.60 27.45 -20.87
N ILE A 172 11.68 26.74 -21.16
CA ILE A 172 12.93 27.34 -21.67
C ILE A 172 12.69 28.07 -23.00
N LYS A 173 11.91 27.48 -23.91
CA LYS A 173 11.56 28.11 -25.20
C LYS A 173 10.62 29.29 -25.04
N LEU A 174 9.68 29.17 -24.10
CA LEU A 174 8.74 30.21 -23.73
C LEU A 174 9.47 31.43 -23.15
N GLU A 175 10.45 31.23 -22.26
CA GLU A 175 11.29 32.32 -21.72
C GLU A 175 12.08 33.05 -22.82
N LYS A 176 12.63 32.32 -23.79
CA LYS A 176 13.27 32.94 -24.97
C LYS A 176 12.28 33.76 -25.80
N TYR A 177 11.07 33.23 -26.03
CA TYR A 177 10.01 33.93 -26.76
C TYR A 177 9.57 35.21 -26.06
N GLU A 178 9.39 35.14 -24.75
CA GLU A 178 8.94 36.25 -23.91
C GLU A 178 9.85 37.47 -24.06
N LYS A 179 11.17 37.26 -24.11
CA LYS A 179 12.15 38.33 -24.36
C LYS A 179 12.02 38.99 -25.73
N GLY A 180 11.42 38.30 -26.70
CA GLY A 180 11.20 38.79 -28.07
C GLY A 180 9.88 39.54 -28.28
N LEU A 181 8.95 39.50 -27.30
CA LEU A 181 7.65 40.16 -27.40
C LEU A 181 7.78 41.68 -27.17
N LYS A 182 7.41 42.48 -28.17
CA LYS A 182 7.59 43.95 -28.14
C LYS A 182 6.32 44.73 -27.85
N THR A 183 5.13 44.13 -28.02
CA THR A 183 3.85 44.85 -27.93
C THR A 183 2.91 44.25 -26.88
N LYS A 184 2.10 45.11 -26.24
CA LYS A 184 1.05 44.71 -25.27
C LYS A 184 0.02 43.73 -25.85
N LYS A 185 -0.30 43.85 -27.14
CA LYS A 185 -1.26 42.97 -27.83
C LYS A 185 -0.78 41.52 -27.90
N GLU A 186 0.53 41.29 -27.93
CA GLU A 186 1.12 39.95 -28.00
C GLU A 186 1.46 39.39 -26.61
N THR A 187 1.86 40.24 -25.67
CA THR A 187 2.27 39.83 -24.32
C THR A 187 1.10 39.34 -23.47
N ILE A 188 -0.03 40.06 -23.43
CA ILE A 188 -1.14 39.71 -22.51
C ILE A 188 -1.72 38.31 -22.81
N PRO A 189 -2.10 37.96 -24.06
CA PRO A 189 -2.65 36.63 -24.34
C PRO A 189 -1.64 35.50 -24.12
N TYR A 190 -0.34 35.80 -24.28
CA TYR A 190 0.74 34.85 -24.03
C TYR A 190 0.91 34.56 -22.53
N PHE A 191 0.97 35.61 -21.70
CA PHE A 191 1.06 35.47 -20.25
C PHE A 191 -0.15 34.73 -19.67
N ASN A 192 -1.36 35.02 -20.14
CA ASN A 192 -2.56 34.32 -19.71
C ASN A 192 -2.47 32.81 -20.00
N LYS A 193 -2.06 32.41 -21.20
CA LYS A 193 -1.88 30.99 -21.54
C LYS A 193 -0.75 30.32 -20.75
N LYS A 194 0.34 31.04 -20.49
CA LYS A 194 1.44 30.56 -19.62
C LYS A 194 0.94 30.33 -18.20
N GLN A 195 0.12 31.24 -17.67
CA GLN A 195 -0.50 31.10 -16.36
C GLN A 195 -1.54 29.97 -16.32
N GLU A 196 -2.39 29.84 -17.33
CA GLU A 196 -3.33 28.71 -17.45
C GLU A 196 -2.61 27.37 -17.47
N LEU A 197 -1.51 27.25 -18.23
CA LEU A 197 -0.67 26.04 -18.23
C LEU A 197 -0.21 25.70 -16.81
N PHE A 198 0.29 26.67 -16.05
CA PHE A 198 0.73 26.46 -14.67
C PHE A 198 -0.41 26.07 -13.73
N ILE A 199 -1.59 26.68 -13.87
CA ILE A 199 -2.77 26.33 -13.07
C ILE A 199 -3.20 24.88 -13.36
N HIS A 200 -3.30 24.48 -14.63
CA HIS A 200 -3.69 23.10 -14.97
C HIS A 200 -2.66 22.08 -14.50
N LEU A 201 -1.36 22.40 -14.56
CA LEU A 201 -0.30 21.54 -14.01
C LEU A 201 -0.37 21.42 -12.49
N GLN A 202 -0.59 22.54 -11.78
CA GLN A 202 -0.75 22.56 -10.33
C GLN A 202 -2.03 21.84 -9.86
N ASN A 203 -3.01 21.70 -10.75
CA ASN A 203 -4.24 20.96 -10.48
C ASN A 203 -4.18 19.51 -10.98
N GLY A 204 -3.11 19.08 -11.66
CA GLY A 204 -3.04 17.73 -12.22
C GLY A 204 -3.94 17.48 -13.43
N ASP A 205 -4.50 18.52 -14.02
CA ASP A 205 -5.25 18.43 -15.28
C ASP A 205 -4.29 18.33 -16.47
N LEU A 206 -3.65 17.16 -16.57
CA LEU A 206 -2.62 16.89 -17.56
C LEU A 206 -3.17 16.91 -18.99
N LYS A 207 -4.46 16.64 -19.19
CA LYS A 207 -5.12 16.73 -20.50
C LYS A 207 -5.25 18.18 -20.95
N ALA A 208 -5.77 19.07 -20.10
CA ALA A 208 -5.84 20.50 -20.43
C ALA A 208 -4.46 21.13 -20.52
N ALA A 209 -3.54 20.80 -19.61
CA ALA A 209 -2.16 21.25 -19.67
C ALA A 209 -1.51 20.86 -21.02
N ASN A 210 -1.69 19.63 -21.49
CA ASN A 210 -1.16 19.19 -22.78
C ASN A 210 -1.82 19.93 -23.97
N LYS A 211 -3.10 20.30 -23.88
CA LYS A 211 -3.77 21.11 -24.90
C LYS A 211 -3.16 22.51 -24.99
N ILE A 212 -3.02 23.19 -23.85
CA ILE A 212 -2.40 24.52 -23.78
C ILE A 212 -0.94 24.45 -24.22
N LEU A 213 -0.23 23.39 -23.86
CA LEU A 213 1.14 23.13 -24.29
C LEU A 213 1.26 23.06 -25.82
N LYS A 214 0.33 22.38 -26.51
CA LYS A 214 0.30 22.32 -27.98
C LYS A 214 0.05 23.70 -28.61
N GLU A 215 -0.85 24.48 -28.02
CA GLU A 215 -1.15 25.84 -28.49
C GLU A 215 0.06 26.78 -28.31
N LEU A 216 0.74 26.70 -27.16
CA LEU A 216 1.96 27.45 -26.89
C LEU A 216 3.12 26.98 -27.78
N LYS A 217 3.25 25.67 -28.03
CA LYS A 217 4.24 25.09 -28.96
C LYS A 217 4.13 25.67 -30.36
N GLY A 218 2.90 25.89 -30.85
CA GLY A 218 2.64 26.53 -32.13
C GLY A 218 3.24 27.93 -32.22
N ARG A 219 3.27 28.67 -31.11
CA ARG A 219 3.81 30.04 -31.02
C ARG A 219 5.33 30.10 -30.91
N VAL A 220 5.95 29.06 -30.35
CA VAL A 220 7.42 28.98 -30.16
C VAL A 220 8.12 28.05 -31.16
N LYS A 221 7.43 27.61 -32.22
CA LYS A 221 7.90 26.59 -33.17
C LYS A 221 9.23 26.96 -33.87
N ASN A 222 9.51 28.26 -34.02
CA ASN A 222 10.67 28.78 -34.76
C ASN A 222 11.78 29.34 -33.83
N ILE A 223 11.73 29.03 -32.53
CA ILE A 223 12.69 29.54 -31.55
C ILE A 223 13.70 28.43 -31.24
N SER A 224 14.93 28.63 -31.71
CA SER A 224 16.11 27.79 -31.50
C SER A 224 16.70 27.97 -30.09
#